data_AF-A0A9P6VXX8-F1
#
_entry.id   AF-A0A9P6VXX8-F1
#
_cell.length_a   1.000
_cell.length_b   1.000
_cell.length_c   1.000
_cell.angle_alpha   90.00
_cell.angle_beta   90.00
_cell.angle_gamma   90.00
#
_symmetry.space_group_name_H-M   'P 1'
#
loop_
_entity.id
_entity.type
_entity.pdbx_description
1 polymer ?
#
loop_
_entity_poly.entity_id
_entity_poly.type
_entity_poly.pdbx_seq_one_letter_code
_entity_poly.pdbx_strand_id
1 'polypeptide(L)'
;MALLARPAARILRLQPPTLVARTRAAFLSTTAPRANATPDWEQLIGGRAGVERRRAEFQDRYRDALEAKARAEGITVEELKQRALDEEAKKKQQQQATRTATGDVMGGGQREAAAAGGPVEAGSMDTRKTAEQVEGGQAAEVVKPLPSAAPSQPKKPLAPKKSDSPVKPLNDIMDLSKASDLTTQALSQLWTAYHQSKGFLSAAVPLETYLRMLNSARKYPLFVLPLARVAELPEGQEAESATEMHLLEWSLLPQPSATEPVPPPSTVLFTPLAEYKARQEFSQPYLILTHYTDLAASHNVVLMRGEISANVALNSTDAQMLAIRMQMFYNDTGKGGDMERQRRELLRAFHETPEQFDVDALIKAGTISDL
;
A
#
# COMPACT_ATOMS: atom_id res chain seq x y z
N MET A 1 -104.38 42.61 38.83
CA MET A 1 -103.80 42.06 40.07
C MET A 1 -102.42 41.50 39.75
N ALA A 2 -101.45 41.90 40.58
CA ALA A 2 -100.12 41.32 40.83
C ALA A 2 -100.11 39.77 40.81
N LEU A 3 -99.03 39.00 40.65
CA LEU A 3 -97.60 39.13 40.34
C LEU A 3 -97.09 37.67 40.19
N LEU A 4 -95.87 37.50 39.65
CA LEU A 4 -94.95 36.36 39.85
C LEU A 4 -95.18 35.07 39.01
N ALA A 5 -94.77 35.17 37.74
CA ALA A 5 -94.27 34.03 36.98
C ALA A 5 -92.79 33.75 37.33
N ARG A 6 -92.47 32.46 37.56
CA ARG A 6 -91.16 31.93 37.95
C ARG A 6 -90.09 32.14 36.86
N PRO A 7 -88.83 32.48 37.21
CA PRO A 7 -87.76 32.58 36.22
C PRO A 7 -87.17 31.21 35.88
N ALA A 8 -87.00 30.97 34.58
CA ALA A 8 -86.36 29.80 34.00
C ALA A 8 -84.84 29.82 34.24
N ALA A 9 -84.30 28.66 34.62
CA ALA A 9 -82.88 28.44 34.84
C ALA A 9 -82.07 28.63 33.56
N ARG A 10 -81.14 29.57 33.61
CA ARG A 10 -80.21 29.94 32.54
C ARG A 10 -79.06 28.94 32.53
N ILE A 11 -79.10 27.97 31.63
CA ILE A 11 -77.99 27.05 31.37
C ILE A 11 -76.90 27.83 30.61
N LEU A 12 -75.86 28.23 31.35
CA LEU A 12 -74.63 28.80 30.80
C LEU A 12 -73.92 27.74 29.94
N ARG A 13 -73.93 27.95 28.62
CA ARG A 13 -73.04 27.23 27.69
C ARG A 13 -71.60 27.63 27.99
N LEU A 14 -70.86 26.73 28.62
CA LEU A 14 -69.41 26.81 28.77
C LEU A 14 -68.76 26.81 27.38
N GLN A 15 -68.05 27.89 27.03
CA GLN A 15 -67.13 27.90 25.90
C GLN A 15 -65.94 26.97 26.21
N PRO A 16 -65.45 26.18 25.24
CA PRO A 16 -64.23 25.41 25.43
C PRO A 16 -63.02 26.36 25.49
N PRO A 17 -62.03 26.13 26.38
CA PRO A 17 -60.83 26.93 26.41
C PRO A 17 -59.98 26.64 25.17
N THR A 18 -59.67 27.69 24.41
CA THR A 18 -58.61 27.68 23.39
C THR A 18 -57.26 27.49 24.08
N LEU A 19 -56.80 26.24 24.14
CA LEU A 19 -55.42 25.92 24.50
C LEU A 19 -54.50 26.24 23.31
N VAL A 20 -53.85 27.40 23.37
CA VAL A 20 -52.68 27.70 22.54
C VAL A 20 -51.53 26.83 23.05
N ALA A 21 -51.36 25.64 22.47
CA ALA A 21 -50.20 24.80 22.70
C ALA A 21 -48.98 25.45 22.03
N ARG A 22 -48.25 26.27 22.79
CA ARG A 22 -46.85 26.61 22.48
C ARG A 22 -46.00 25.37 22.73
N THR A 23 -45.88 24.49 21.75
CA THR A 23 -44.84 23.45 21.73
C THR A 23 -43.49 24.14 21.55
N ARG A 24 -42.83 24.45 22.67
CA ARG A 24 -41.38 24.66 22.69
C ARG A 24 -40.76 23.31 22.31
N ALA A 25 -40.22 23.22 21.11
CA ALA A 25 -39.34 22.13 20.72
C ALA A 25 -38.13 22.15 21.66
N ALA A 26 -38.12 21.24 22.64
CA ALA A 26 -36.94 20.95 23.42
C ALA A 26 -36.00 20.14 22.52
N PHE A 27 -35.11 20.85 21.81
CA PHE A 27 -33.95 20.24 21.21
C PHE A 27 -33.06 19.73 22.34
N LEU A 28 -33.09 18.43 22.61
CA LEU A 28 -32.09 17.75 23.43
C LEU A 28 -30.78 17.68 22.63
N SER A 29 -30.14 18.84 22.44
CA SER A 29 -28.76 18.93 21.99
C SER A 29 -27.86 18.84 23.22
N THR A 30 -27.48 17.62 23.61
CA THR A 30 -26.39 17.41 24.56
C THR A 30 -25.08 17.32 23.79
N THR A 31 -24.62 18.47 23.28
CA THR A 31 -23.21 18.62 22.91
C THR A 31 -22.48 19.16 24.12
N ALA A 32 -22.07 18.26 25.02
CA ALA A 32 -21.03 18.60 25.97
C ALA A 32 -19.74 18.88 25.17
N PRO A 33 -19.04 20.01 25.39
CA PRO A 33 -17.73 20.21 24.79
C PRO A 33 -16.80 19.15 25.36
N ARG A 34 -16.47 18.13 24.56
CA ARG A 34 -15.37 17.22 24.87
C ARG A 34 -14.10 18.07 24.85
N ALA A 35 -13.50 18.27 26.02
CA ALA A 35 -12.18 18.86 26.10
C ALA A 35 -11.20 17.94 25.35
N ASN A 36 -10.54 18.48 24.32
CA ASN A 36 -9.47 17.77 23.61
C ASN A 36 -8.37 17.39 24.62
N ALA A 37 -8.21 16.10 24.87
CA ALA A 37 -7.19 15.56 25.77
C ALA A 37 -5.85 15.29 25.05
N THR A 38 -5.75 15.59 23.76
CA THR A 38 -4.51 15.46 22.99
C THR A 38 -3.67 16.74 23.11
N PRO A 39 -2.43 16.65 23.63
CA PRO A 39 -1.44 17.69 23.39
C PRO A 39 -1.34 17.95 21.90
N ASP A 40 -1.22 19.21 21.50
CA ASP A 40 -1.01 19.59 20.12
C ASP A 40 0.34 19.03 19.64
N TRP A 41 0.28 17.93 18.88
CA TRP A 41 1.47 17.25 18.36
C TRP A 41 2.29 18.16 17.44
N GLU A 42 1.69 19.23 16.89
CA GLU A 42 2.41 20.27 16.15
C GLU A 42 3.42 20.99 17.05
N GLN A 43 3.10 21.26 18.31
CA GLN A 43 4.02 21.90 19.28
C GLN A 43 5.10 20.94 19.78
N LEU A 44 4.78 19.65 19.94
CA LEU A 44 5.74 18.64 20.40
C LEU A 44 6.76 18.24 19.32
N ILE A 45 6.35 18.24 18.05
CA ILE A 45 7.19 17.80 16.93
C ILE A 45 7.75 18.96 16.09
N GLY A 46 7.16 20.15 16.19
CA GLY A 46 7.48 21.34 15.40
C GLY A 46 6.81 21.35 14.02
N GLY A 47 5.75 20.57 13.84
CA GLY A 47 5.08 20.38 12.54
C GLY A 47 6.02 19.86 11.44
N ARG A 48 5.70 20.16 10.17
CA ARG A 48 6.52 19.78 8.99
C ARG A 48 7.97 20.30 9.09
N ALA A 49 8.14 21.55 9.50
CA ALA A 49 9.46 22.16 9.67
C ALA A 49 10.29 21.47 10.77
N GLY A 50 9.67 20.98 11.84
CA GLY A 50 10.34 20.26 12.92
C GLY A 50 10.78 18.85 12.55
N VAL A 51 10.04 18.18 11.65
CA VAL A 51 10.44 16.88 11.07
C VAL A 51 11.63 17.07 10.12
N GLU A 52 11.61 18.11 9.28
CA GLU A 52 12.72 18.43 8.39
C GLU A 52 13.99 18.81 9.15
N ARG A 53 13.86 19.60 10.22
CA ARG A 53 14.99 19.96 11.09
C ARG A 53 15.65 18.71 11.72
N ARG A 54 14.84 17.77 12.23
CA ARG A 54 15.36 16.51 12.78
C ARG A 54 15.99 15.61 11.72
N ARG A 55 15.47 15.61 10.49
CA ARG A 55 16.09 14.88 9.36
C ARG A 55 17.45 15.47 9.02
N ALA A 56 17.57 16.80 8.98
CA ALA A 56 18.85 17.48 8.76
C ALA A 56 19.85 17.17 9.88
N GLU A 57 19.44 17.30 11.15
CA GLU A 57 20.29 16.96 12.30
C GLU A 57 20.77 15.51 12.27
N PHE A 58 19.93 14.57 11.82
CA PHE A 58 20.32 13.16 11.69
C PHE A 58 21.31 12.94 10.53
N GLN A 59 21.10 13.60 9.39
CA GLN A 59 22.01 13.53 8.25
C GLN A 59 23.38 14.13 8.60
N ASP A 60 23.40 15.25 9.34
CA ASP A 60 24.63 15.89 9.81
C ASP A 60 25.39 14.99 10.78
N ARG A 61 24.72 14.41 11.78
CA ARG A 61 25.35 13.44 12.71
C ARG A 61 25.89 12.22 11.98
N TYR A 62 25.19 11.75 10.95
CA TYR A 62 25.64 10.61 10.15
C TYR A 62 26.85 10.96 9.29
N ARG A 63 26.87 12.16 8.71
CA ARG A 63 28.02 12.70 7.99
C ARG A 63 29.24 12.85 8.90
N ASP A 64 29.08 13.44 10.08
CA ASP A 64 30.14 13.60 11.07
C ASP A 64 30.70 12.25 11.52
N ALA A 65 29.83 11.25 11.71
CA ALA A 65 30.25 9.90 12.04
C ALA A 65 31.06 9.23 10.92
N LEU A 66 30.68 9.44 9.66
CA LEU A 66 31.44 8.96 8.50
C LEU A 66 32.80 9.66 8.35
N GLU A 67 32.84 10.97 8.56
CA GLU A 67 34.07 11.77 8.52
C GLU A 67 35.01 11.39 9.68
N ALA A 68 34.48 11.19 10.88
CA ALA A 68 35.25 10.72 12.04
C ALA A 68 35.84 9.33 11.82
N LYS A 69 35.07 8.42 11.22
CA LYS A 69 35.53 7.06 10.89
C LYS A 69 36.60 7.09 9.79
N ALA A 70 36.40 7.89 8.75
CA ALA A 70 37.38 8.11 7.69
C ALA A 70 38.70 8.68 8.26
N ARG A 71 38.61 9.68 9.15
CA ARG A 71 39.77 10.26 9.85
C ARG A 71 40.47 9.26 10.77
N ALA A 72 39.74 8.42 11.49
CA ALA A 72 40.32 7.40 12.37
C ALA A 72 41.07 6.31 11.58
N GLU A 73 40.58 5.97 10.39
CA GLU A 73 41.22 5.01 9.49
C GLU A 73 42.26 5.65 8.55
N GLY A 74 42.46 6.98 8.64
CA GLY A 74 43.43 7.72 7.84
C GLY A 74 43.13 7.77 6.34
N ILE A 75 41.87 7.55 5.95
CA ILE A 75 41.41 7.49 4.57
C ILE A 75 40.33 8.54 4.29
N THR A 76 40.08 8.84 3.03
CA THR A 76 38.99 9.75 2.65
C THR A 76 37.62 9.07 2.78
N VAL A 77 36.55 9.86 2.92
CA VAL A 77 35.17 9.33 3.02
C VAL A 77 34.76 8.55 1.77
N GLU A 78 35.27 8.92 0.61
CA GLU A 78 35.02 8.23 -0.67
C GLU A 78 35.71 6.87 -0.72
N GLU A 79 36.97 6.79 -0.28
CA GLU A 79 37.71 5.53 -0.16
C GLU A 79 37.06 4.60 0.89
N LEU A 80 36.51 5.14 1.98
CA LEU A 80 35.77 4.35 2.97
C LEU A 80 34.50 3.74 2.38
N LYS A 81 33.76 4.51 1.56
CA LYS A 81 32.59 3.99 0.83
C LYS A 81 33.00 2.91 -0.18
N GLN A 82 34.08 3.11 -0.92
CA GLN A 82 34.60 2.11 -1.86
C GLN A 82 35.03 0.82 -1.15
N ARG A 83 35.78 0.92 -0.04
CA ARG A 83 36.14 -0.24 0.77
C ARG A 83 34.93 -0.99 1.32
N ALA A 84 33.88 -0.29 1.73
CA ALA A 84 32.65 -0.91 2.19
C ALA A 84 31.93 -1.68 1.06
N LEU A 85 31.90 -1.11 -0.15
CA LEU A 85 31.34 -1.76 -1.34
C LEU A 85 32.16 -2.99 -1.75
N ASP A 86 33.48 -2.91 -1.70
CA ASP A 86 34.39 -4.02 -2.01
C ASP A 86 34.26 -5.16 -0.99
N GLU A 87 34.13 -4.84 0.30
CA GLU A 87 33.87 -5.83 1.35
C GLU A 87 32.50 -6.49 1.19
N GLU A 88 31.48 -5.75 0.75
CA GLU A 88 30.17 -6.31 0.43
C GLU A 88 30.21 -7.20 -0.81
N ALA A 89 30.94 -6.80 -1.85
CA ALA A 89 31.16 -7.58 -3.07
C ALA A 89 31.94 -8.87 -2.77
N LYS A 90 32.99 -8.81 -1.94
CA LYS A 90 33.72 -9.99 -1.46
C LYS A 90 32.83 -10.91 -0.64
N LYS A 91 31.98 -10.38 0.25
CA LYS A 91 31.01 -11.20 0.99
C LYS A 91 30.02 -11.89 0.07
N LYS A 92 29.52 -11.22 -0.98
CA LYS A 92 28.65 -11.81 -1.99
C LYS A 92 29.37 -12.90 -2.80
N GLN A 93 30.62 -12.66 -3.22
CA GLN A 93 31.43 -13.65 -3.91
C GLN A 93 31.79 -14.86 -3.02
N GLN A 94 32.07 -14.64 -1.74
CA GLN A 94 32.39 -15.71 -0.80
C GLN A 94 31.17 -16.56 -0.44
N GLN A 95 29.97 -15.95 -0.38
CA GLN A 95 28.69 -16.66 -0.29
C GLN A 95 28.35 -17.44 -1.58
N GLN A 96 28.84 -16.99 -2.73
CA GLN A 96 28.68 -17.69 -4.01
C GLN A 96 29.68 -18.85 -4.16
N ALA A 97 30.93 -18.68 -3.70
CA ALA A 97 31.97 -19.70 -3.72
C ALA A 97 31.73 -20.85 -2.72
N THR A 98 31.13 -20.55 -1.56
CA THR A 98 30.70 -21.57 -0.59
C THR A 98 29.54 -22.42 -1.10
N ARG A 99 28.73 -21.88 -2.03
CA ARG A 99 27.69 -22.62 -2.76
C ARG A 99 28.23 -23.52 -3.87
N THR A 100 29.37 -23.19 -4.49
CA THR A 100 30.00 -24.03 -5.53
C THR A 100 30.93 -25.10 -4.95
N ALA A 101 31.61 -24.84 -3.84
CA ALA A 101 32.52 -25.81 -3.20
C ALA A 101 31.82 -27.02 -2.54
N THR A 102 30.50 -26.95 -2.30
CA THR A 102 29.71 -28.08 -1.76
C THR A 102 29.19 -29.04 -2.85
N GLY A 103 29.50 -28.78 -4.13
CA GLY A 103 28.94 -29.52 -5.27
C GLY A 103 29.84 -30.56 -5.94
N ASP A 104 31.07 -30.81 -5.48
CA ASP A 104 32.05 -31.63 -6.23
C ASP A 104 32.60 -32.82 -5.42
N VAL A 105 31.75 -33.82 -5.16
CA VAL A 105 32.15 -35.23 -5.04
C VAL A 105 31.11 -36.10 -5.75
N MET A 106 31.60 -36.88 -6.71
CA MET A 106 30.89 -37.72 -7.70
C MET A 106 30.31 -36.92 -8.88
N GLY A 107 30.92 -36.87 -10.06
CA GLY A 107 31.91 -37.78 -10.65
C GLY A 107 31.50 -37.99 -12.11
N GLY A 108 32.41 -37.77 -13.05
CA GLY A 108 32.10 -37.98 -14.46
C GLY A 108 33.33 -38.00 -15.35
N GLY A 109 33.79 -39.21 -15.69
CA GLY A 109 34.55 -39.49 -16.90
C GLY A 109 34.17 -40.90 -17.37
N GLN A 110 33.86 -41.18 -18.64
CA GLN A 110 34.01 -40.42 -19.87
C GLN A 110 33.08 -40.99 -20.97
N ARG A 111 32.56 -40.05 -21.79
CA ARG A 111 32.41 -40.05 -23.29
C ARG A 111 31.42 -41.04 -23.95
N GLU A 112 30.64 -40.69 -24.99
CA GLU A 112 30.59 -39.48 -25.84
C GLU A 112 29.24 -39.35 -26.61
N ALA A 113 28.82 -38.09 -26.81
CA ALA A 113 28.02 -37.44 -27.88
C ALA A 113 26.64 -38.01 -28.37
N ALA A 114 25.56 -37.23 -28.21
CA ALA A 114 25.15 -36.17 -29.17
C ALA A 114 23.81 -35.46 -28.80
N ALA A 115 23.89 -34.13 -28.62
CA ALA A 115 22.89 -33.04 -28.77
C ALA A 115 21.46 -33.22 -28.21
N ALA A 116 21.20 -32.96 -26.92
CA ALA A 116 21.00 -31.66 -26.22
C ALA A 116 19.53 -31.17 -26.20
N GLY A 117 18.83 -31.50 -25.12
CA GLY A 117 17.49 -31.03 -24.81
C GLY A 117 17.27 -30.83 -23.30
N GLY A 118 16.15 -30.17 -22.98
CA GLY A 118 15.35 -30.46 -21.78
C GLY A 118 15.54 -29.60 -20.54
N PRO A 119 14.51 -29.54 -19.66
CA PRO A 119 14.11 -28.34 -18.90
C PRO A 119 14.04 -28.55 -17.36
N VAL A 120 13.59 -27.51 -16.62
CA VAL A 120 12.93 -27.47 -15.27
C VAL A 120 13.61 -28.18 -14.08
N GLU A 121 13.38 -27.91 -12.79
CA GLU A 121 12.91 -26.83 -11.90
C GLU A 121 12.91 -27.48 -10.49
N ALA A 122 13.06 -26.69 -9.42
CA ALA A 122 12.78 -27.03 -8.00
C ALA A 122 13.57 -28.20 -7.35
N GLY A 123 13.96 -28.17 -6.07
CA GLY A 123 13.66 -27.28 -4.95
C GLY A 123 13.93 -27.99 -3.61
N SER A 124 13.79 -27.23 -2.52
CA SER A 124 13.83 -27.59 -1.07
C SER A 124 15.21 -27.72 -0.38
N MET A 125 15.58 -26.81 0.55
CA MET A 125 15.15 -26.67 1.98
C MET A 125 15.68 -27.84 2.85
N ASP A 126 16.23 -27.71 4.07
CA ASP A 126 16.46 -26.61 5.02
C ASP A 126 17.36 -27.12 6.19
N THR A 127 18.26 -26.26 6.66
CA THR A 127 18.73 -26.02 8.07
C THR A 127 19.41 -27.05 9.01
N ARG A 128 20.36 -26.47 9.79
CA ARG A 128 20.99 -26.80 11.10
C ARG A 128 22.22 -27.71 11.08
N LYS A 129 23.43 -27.17 11.28
CA LYS A 129 24.09 -26.60 12.49
C LYS A 129 24.52 -27.65 13.52
N THR A 130 25.74 -28.15 13.28
CA THR A 130 26.91 -28.23 14.18
C THR A 130 26.74 -28.55 15.66
N ALA A 131 27.43 -29.60 16.10
CA ALA A 131 28.12 -29.66 17.39
C ALA A 131 29.35 -30.58 17.31
N GLU A 132 30.45 -30.11 17.89
CA GLU A 132 31.78 -30.72 17.98
C GLU A 132 31.85 -31.94 18.93
N GLN A 133 32.97 -32.66 18.75
CA GLN A 133 33.49 -33.83 19.45
C GLN A 133 33.49 -33.75 20.98
N VAL A 134 33.45 -34.90 21.66
CA VAL A 134 34.54 -35.44 22.52
C VAL A 134 34.23 -36.91 22.91
N GLU A 135 35.26 -37.74 22.73
CA GLU A 135 35.67 -39.02 23.34
C GLU A 135 34.69 -39.95 24.10
N GLY A 136 34.88 -41.26 23.91
CA GLY A 136 34.73 -42.24 24.98
C GLY A 136 34.11 -43.60 24.62
N GLY A 137 34.95 -44.53 24.17
CA GLY A 137 34.99 -45.93 24.64
C GLY A 137 33.72 -46.81 24.71
N GLN A 138 33.78 -47.86 23.90
CA GLN A 138 33.42 -49.27 24.20
C GLN A 138 31.98 -49.78 24.05
N ALA A 139 31.88 -50.68 23.07
CA ALA A 139 31.36 -52.05 23.12
C ALA A 139 29.84 -52.32 23.00
N ALA A 140 29.54 -53.07 21.92
CA ALA A 140 28.50 -54.09 21.74
C ALA A 140 27.02 -53.62 21.89
N GLU A 141 26.08 -53.98 21.02
CA GLU A 141 25.80 -55.34 20.56
C GLU A 141 24.93 -55.33 19.28
N VAL A 142 25.17 -56.34 18.47
CA VAL A 142 24.45 -56.78 17.27
C VAL A 142 22.98 -57.10 17.64
N VAL A 143 21.95 -56.85 16.83
CA VAL A 143 21.25 -57.86 15.98
C VAL A 143 20.03 -57.20 15.30
N LYS A 144 20.11 -57.09 13.96
CA LYS A 144 19.17 -57.48 12.86
C LYS A 144 17.61 -57.33 12.96
N PRO A 145 16.92 -57.28 11.80
CA PRO A 145 15.81 -56.34 11.52
C PRO A 145 14.38 -56.93 11.50
N LEU A 146 13.41 -55.99 11.53
CA LEU A 146 12.00 -55.93 11.05
C LEU A 146 11.20 -57.22 10.71
N PRO A 147 9.88 -57.22 11.00
CA PRO A 147 8.89 -57.00 9.92
C PRO A 147 7.69 -56.12 10.37
N SER A 148 7.23 -55.15 9.58
CA SER A 148 6.21 -55.23 8.50
C SER A 148 4.80 -54.76 8.94
N ALA A 149 4.46 -53.56 8.44
CA ALA A 149 3.18 -53.00 8.00
C ALA A 149 1.87 -53.18 8.81
N ALA A 150 1.26 -52.03 9.16
CA ALA A 150 -0.19 -51.82 9.13
C ALA A 150 -0.50 -50.37 8.66
N PRO A 151 -1.58 -50.13 7.86
CA PRO A 151 -1.80 -48.87 7.12
C PRO A 151 -2.55 -47.78 7.92
N SER A 152 -2.09 -46.54 7.78
CA SER A 152 -2.65 -45.34 8.41
C SER A 152 -3.84 -44.77 7.62
N GLN A 153 -4.94 -44.46 8.32
CA GLN A 153 -6.14 -43.80 7.79
C GLN A 153 -5.89 -42.36 7.30
N PRO A 154 -6.71 -41.83 6.36
CA PRO A 154 -6.52 -40.52 5.77
C PRO A 154 -6.94 -39.39 6.73
N LYS A 155 -6.06 -38.40 6.91
CA LYS A 155 -6.32 -37.20 7.71
C LYS A 155 -7.28 -36.25 6.99
N LYS A 156 -8.32 -35.79 7.71
CA LYS A 156 -9.27 -34.76 7.23
C LYS A 156 -8.56 -33.43 6.91
N PRO A 157 -9.05 -32.62 5.95
CA PRO A 157 -8.46 -31.33 5.61
C PRO A 157 -8.60 -30.32 6.76
N LEU A 158 -7.52 -29.56 7.00
CA LEU A 158 -7.46 -28.47 7.96
C LEU A 158 -8.36 -27.31 7.52
N ALA A 159 -9.10 -26.72 8.46
CA ALA A 159 -9.91 -25.53 8.24
C ALA A 159 -9.04 -24.32 7.83
N PRO A 160 -9.55 -23.41 6.98
CA PRO A 160 -8.81 -22.24 6.51
C PRO A 160 -8.49 -21.30 7.67
N LYS A 161 -7.23 -20.84 7.75
CA LYS A 161 -6.76 -19.83 8.72
C LYS A 161 -7.25 -18.43 8.30
N LYS A 162 -7.35 -17.52 9.27
CA LYS A 162 -7.81 -16.13 9.12
C LYS A 162 -7.02 -15.39 8.02
N SER A 163 -7.77 -14.83 7.08
CA SER A 163 -7.38 -13.95 5.94
C SER A 163 -6.35 -14.52 4.95
N ASP A 164 -6.84 -15.18 3.90
CA ASP A 164 -6.07 -15.55 2.70
C ASP A 164 -5.83 -14.36 1.75
N SER A 165 -5.78 -13.14 2.29
CA SER A 165 -5.54 -11.92 1.51
C SER A 165 -4.03 -11.68 1.42
N PRO A 166 -3.47 -11.43 0.22
CA PRO A 166 -2.04 -11.12 0.06
C PRO A 166 -1.66 -9.77 0.67
N VAL A 167 -2.65 -8.99 1.14
CA VAL A 167 -2.47 -7.67 1.72
C VAL A 167 -2.62 -7.72 3.22
N LYS A 168 -1.68 -7.08 3.92
CA LYS A 168 -1.71 -6.89 5.37
C LYS A 168 -2.98 -6.11 5.76
N PRO A 169 -3.85 -6.65 6.63
CA PRO A 169 -5.08 -5.97 7.02
C PRO A 169 -4.80 -4.68 7.82
N LEU A 170 -5.72 -3.71 7.75
CA LEU A 170 -5.52 -2.40 8.39
C LEU A 170 -5.32 -2.51 9.91
N ASN A 171 -6.03 -3.44 10.55
CA ASN A 171 -5.94 -3.68 11.99
C ASN A 171 -4.52 -4.10 12.46
N ASP A 172 -3.70 -4.67 11.57
CA ASP A 172 -2.31 -5.02 11.89
C ASP A 172 -1.33 -3.83 11.70
N ILE A 173 -1.82 -2.72 11.13
CA ILE A 173 -1.06 -1.49 10.89
C ILE A 173 -1.44 -0.44 11.93
N MET A 174 -2.73 -0.30 12.22
CA MET A 174 -3.28 0.68 13.16
C MET A 174 -4.42 0.07 13.98
N ASP A 175 -4.46 0.43 15.25
CA ASP A 175 -5.49 0.01 16.19
C ASP A 175 -6.83 0.70 15.88
N LEU A 176 -7.78 -0.05 15.32
CA LEU A 176 -9.08 0.47 14.88
C LEU A 176 -9.92 1.01 16.05
N SER A 177 -9.73 0.48 17.26
CA SER A 177 -10.47 0.92 18.45
C SER A 177 -10.08 2.32 18.90
N LYS A 178 -8.80 2.67 18.75
CA LYS A 178 -8.31 4.03 19.01
C LYS A 178 -8.59 4.96 17.86
N ALA A 179 -8.57 4.43 16.64
CA ALA A 179 -8.88 5.18 15.43
C ALA A 179 -10.33 5.73 15.46
N SER A 180 -11.28 5.01 16.04
CA SER A 180 -12.67 5.46 16.14
C SER A 180 -12.90 6.70 17.02
N ASP A 181 -11.97 7.00 17.93
CA ASP A 181 -12.06 8.17 18.81
C ASP A 181 -11.42 9.44 18.21
N LEU A 182 -10.72 9.31 17.08
CA LEU A 182 -10.00 10.40 16.44
C LEU A 182 -10.85 11.13 15.41
N THR A 183 -10.49 12.37 15.08
CA THR A 183 -11.11 13.08 13.95
C THR A 183 -10.52 12.61 12.63
N THR A 184 -11.27 12.74 11.53
CA THR A 184 -10.79 12.40 10.17
C THR A 184 -9.48 13.13 9.83
N GLN A 185 -9.33 14.38 10.24
CA GLN A 185 -8.11 15.17 10.01
C GLN A 185 -6.91 14.61 10.79
N ALA A 186 -7.08 14.35 12.10
CA ALA A 186 -6.02 13.79 12.93
C ALA A 186 -5.59 12.41 12.44
N LEU A 187 -6.56 11.58 12.03
CA LEU A 187 -6.32 10.26 11.49
C LEU A 187 -5.56 10.31 10.16
N SER A 188 -5.95 11.22 9.27
CA SER A 188 -5.25 11.46 8.00
C SER A 188 -3.80 11.91 8.20
N GLN A 189 -3.57 12.82 9.14
CA GLN A 189 -2.22 13.28 9.50
C GLN A 189 -1.38 12.16 10.12
N LEU A 190 -1.94 11.40 11.08
CA LEU A 190 -1.26 10.27 11.70
C LEU A 190 -0.85 9.23 10.66
N TRP A 191 -1.76 8.86 9.76
CA TRP A 191 -1.52 7.88 8.72
C TRP A 191 -0.40 8.30 7.78
N THR A 192 -0.47 9.53 7.29
CA THR A 192 0.50 10.09 6.33
C THR A 192 1.88 10.26 6.97
N ALA A 193 1.95 10.84 8.17
CA ALA A 193 3.22 11.04 8.88
C ALA A 193 3.93 9.71 9.21
N TYR A 194 3.17 8.72 9.68
CA TYR A 194 3.73 7.40 10.02
C TYR A 194 4.35 6.72 8.79
N HIS A 195 3.63 6.67 7.68
CA HIS A 195 4.09 5.98 6.47
C HIS A 195 5.19 6.75 5.74
N GLN A 196 5.13 8.08 5.74
CA GLN A 196 6.18 8.92 5.18
C GLN A 196 7.52 8.71 5.91
N SER A 197 7.50 8.57 7.24
CA SER A 197 8.73 8.30 8.03
C SER A 197 9.38 6.95 7.69
N LYS A 198 8.61 6.03 7.14
CA LYS A 198 9.04 4.68 6.73
C LYS A 198 9.36 4.57 5.24
N GLY A 199 9.27 5.66 4.48
CA GLY A 199 9.51 5.67 3.04
C GLY A 199 8.37 5.09 2.20
N PHE A 200 7.18 4.90 2.78
CA PHE A 200 5.99 4.51 2.01
C PHE A 200 5.29 5.74 1.45
N LEU A 201 4.71 5.61 0.25
CA LEU A 201 3.74 6.57 -0.23
C LEU A 201 2.46 6.44 0.61
N SER A 202 1.85 7.55 1.00
CA SER A 202 0.62 7.50 1.79
C SER A 202 -0.28 8.67 1.49
N ALA A 203 -1.58 8.43 1.55
CA ALA A 203 -2.59 9.46 1.40
C ALA A 203 -3.85 9.07 2.19
N ALA A 204 -4.66 10.07 2.51
CA ALA A 204 -6.02 9.88 2.99
C ALA A 204 -6.97 10.39 1.89
N VAL A 205 -7.70 9.47 1.28
CA VAL A 205 -8.56 9.73 0.13
C VAL A 205 -9.99 9.91 0.63
N PRO A 206 -10.67 11.03 0.31
CA PRO A 206 -12.09 11.19 0.64
C PRO A 206 -12.93 10.06 0.03
N LEU A 207 -13.93 9.58 0.78
CA LEU A 207 -14.75 8.45 0.35
C LEU A 207 -15.40 8.68 -1.02
N GLU A 208 -15.95 9.87 -1.26
CA GLU A 208 -16.57 10.23 -2.55
C GLU A 208 -15.58 10.12 -3.72
N THR A 209 -14.33 10.56 -3.53
CA THR A 209 -13.27 10.44 -4.54
C THR A 209 -12.92 8.98 -4.80
N TYR A 210 -12.80 8.18 -3.74
CA TYR A 210 -12.53 6.75 -3.89
C TYR A 210 -13.65 6.02 -4.62
N LEU A 211 -14.92 6.29 -4.30
CA LEU A 211 -16.07 5.68 -4.97
C LEU A 211 -16.13 6.00 -6.46
N ARG A 212 -15.77 7.23 -6.85
CA ARG A 212 -15.70 7.62 -8.27
C ARG A 212 -14.60 6.85 -9.00
N MET A 213 -13.39 6.80 -8.43
CA MET A 213 -12.31 5.98 -8.99
C MET A 213 -12.69 4.51 -9.09
N LEU A 214 -13.34 3.97 -8.04
CA LEU A 214 -13.77 2.58 -7.98
C LEU A 214 -14.83 2.26 -9.05
N ASN A 215 -15.75 3.18 -9.33
CA ASN A 215 -16.75 3.01 -10.39
C ASN A 215 -16.09 2.91 -11.77
N SER A 216 -15.11 3.78 -12.05
CA SER A 216 -14.31 3.72 -13.28
C SER A 216 -13.50 2.42 -13.34
N ALA A 217 -12.84 2.04 -12.25
CA ALA A 217 -12.00 0.84 -12.15
C ALA A 217 -12.76 -0.47 -12.32
N ARG A 218 -14.03 -0.54 -11.89
CA ARG A 218 -14.89 -1.72 -12.12
C ARG A 218 -15.17 -1.95 -13.61
N LYS A 219 -15.28 -0.89 -14.39
CA LYS A 219 -15.51 -0.99 -15.84
C LYS A 219 -14.20 -1.20 -16.60
N TYR A 220 -13.15 -0.53 -16.14
CA TYR A 220 -11.86 -0.42 -16.81
C TYR A 220 -10.72 -0.73 -15.82
N PRO A 221 -10.48 -2.01 -15.48
CA PRO A 221 -9.50 -2.35 -14.46
C PRO A 221 -8.04 -2.25 -14.93
N LEU A 222 -7.80 -2.20 -16.25
CA LEU A 222 -6.46 -2.21 -16.84
C LEU A 222 -6.21 -0.92 -17.62
N PHE A 223 -5.08 -0.28 -17.45
CA PHE A 223 -4.75 0.91 -18.26
C PHE A 223 -3.25 1.08 -18.41
N VAL A 224 -2.83 2.02 -19.27
CA VAL A 224 -1.42 2.38 -19.41
C VAL A 224 -1.23 3.84 -19.04
N LEU A 225 -0.24 4.12 -18.22
CA LEU A 225 0.14 5.47 -17.84
C LEU A 225 1.56 5.78 -18.34
N PRO A 226 1.76 6.94 -18.97
CA PRO A 226 3.10 7.42 -19.25
C PRO A 226 3.78 7.80 -17.94
N LEU A 227 5.11 7.77 -17.90
CA LEU A 227 5.98 8.33 -16.89
C LEU A 227 7.17 8.97 -17.61
N ALA A 228 7.38 10.27 -17.43
CA ALA A 228 8.53 10.93 -18.04
C ALA A 228 9.78 10.59 -17.23
N ARG A 229 10.83 10.13 -17.91
CA ARG A 229 12.16 9.92 -17.33
C ARG A 229 13.04 11.06 -17.79
N VAL A 230 13.61 11.79 -16.83
CA VAL A 230 14.66 12.74 -17.13
C VAL A 230 15.95 11.93 -17.27
N ALA A 231 16.43 11.76 -18.50
CA ALA A 231 17.76 11.22 -18.70
C ALA A 231 18.77 12.28 -18.26
N GLU A 232 19.53 12.01 -17.20
CA GLU A 232 20.72 12.80 -16.87
C GLU A 232 21.79 12.51 -17.93
N LEU A 233 21.74 13.24 -19.04
CA LEU A 233 22.78 13.17 -20.06
C LEU A 233 24.02 13.95 -19.60
N PRO A 234 25.23 13.53 -20.01
CA PRO A 234 26.45 14.31 -19.81
C PRO A 234 26.30 15.74 -20.36
N GLU A 235 26.88 16.73 -19.67
CA GLU A 235 26.75 18.16 -19.99
C GLU A 235 26.97 18.44 -21.49
N GLY A 236 25.94 19.00 -22.15
CA GLY A 236 26.01 19.44 -23.55
C GLY A 236 25.03 18.78 -24.53
N GLN A 237 24.22 17.80 -24.09
CA GLN A 237 23.08 17.28 -24.87
C GLN A 237 21.75 17.68 -24.22
N GLU A 238 20.80 18.14 -25.03
CA GLU A 238 19.43 18.39 -24.55
C GLU A 238 18.86 17.10 -23.97
N ALA A 239 18.33 17.17 -22.75
CA ALA A 239 17.73 16.02 -22.09
C ALA A 239 16.48 15.58 -22.88
N GLU A 240 16.63 14.59 -23.76
CA GLU A 240 15.48 13.93 -24.35
C GLU A 240 14.70 13.23 -23.23
N SER A 241 13.50 13.74 -22.93
CA SER A 241 12.61 13.14 -21.93
C SER A 241 12.06 11.82 -22.49
N ALA A 242 12.74 10.71 -22.19
CA ALA A 242 12.26 9.39 -22.54
C ALA A 242 10.99 9.08 -21.74
N THR A 243 9.89 8.74 -22.42
CA THR A 243 8.64 8.36 -21.74
C THR A 243 8.59 6.85 -21.54
N GLU A 244 8.56 6.42 -20.29
CA GLU A 244 8.36 5.03 -19.90
C GLU A 244 6.88 4.75 -19.61
N MET A 245 6.32 3.74 -20.26
CA MET A 245 4.92 3.36 -20.07
C MET A 245 4.78 2.32 -18.96
N HIS A 246 3.83 2.53 -18.07
CA HIS A 246 3.50 1.63 -16.96
C HIS A 246 2.08 1.07 -17.15
N LEU A 247 1.97 -0.25 -17.13
CA LEU A 247 0.70 -0.95 -16.98
C LEU A 247 0.16 -0.68 -15.58
N LEU A 248 -1.10 -0.29 -15.51
CA LEU A 248 -1.88 -0.12 -14.30
C LEU A 248 -2.94 -1.21 -14.25
N GLU A 249 -3.02 -1.93 -13.13
CA GLU A 249 -4.03 -2.96 -12.90
C GLU A 249 -4.73 -2.74 -11.56
N TRP A 250 -6.05 -2.59 -11.57
CA TRP A 250 -6.91 -2.59 -10.39
C TRP A 250 -7.35 -4.00 -10.03
N SER A 251 -7.14 -4.38 -8.77
CA SER A 251 -7.66 -5.61 -8.20
C SER A 251 -8.54 -5.30 -6.98
N LEU A 252 -9.76 -5.84 -6.97
CA LEU A 252 -10.67 -5.69 -5.84
C LEU A 252 -10.42 -6.84 -4.87
N LEU A 253 -10.18 -6.47 -3.62
CA LEU A 253 -9.98 -7.44 -2.56
C LEU A 253 -11.34 -7.83 -1.94
N PRO A 254 -11.47 -9.07 -1.46
CA PRO A 254 -12.65 -9.49 -0.74
C PRO A 254 -12.88 -8.59 0.47
N GLN A 255 -14.13 -8.20 0.69
CA GLN A 255 -14.49 -7.36 1.82
C GLN A 255 -14.18 -8.11 3.14
N PRO A 256 -13.51 -7.46 4.10
CA PRO A 256 -13.51 -7.98 5.46
C PRO A 256 -14.97 -8.05 5.92
N SER A 257 -15.31 -9.07 6.71
CA SER A 257 -16.66 -9.43 7.14
C SER A 257 -17.34 -8.36 8.01
N ALA A 258 -17.54 -7.16 7.47
CA ALA A 258 -18.10 -6.00 8.14
C ALA A 258 -19.62 -6.04 8.05
N THR A 259 -20.27 -5.66 9.15
CA THR A 259 -21.73 -5.62 9.32
C THR A 259 -22.37 -4.45 8.57
N GLU A 260 -21.57 -3.50 8.07
CA GLU A 260 -22.03 -2.28 7.39
C GLU A 260 -21.66 -2.28 5.90
N PRO A 261 -22.44 -1.57 5.05
CA PRO A 261 -22.18 -1.49 3.61
C PRO A 261 -20.94 -0.62 3.32
N VAL A 262 -19.77 -1.24 3.41
CA VAL A 262 -18.47 -0.60 3.12
C VAL A 262 -18.03 -0.97 1.69
N PRO A 263 -17.45 -0.05 0.90
CA PRO A 263 -16.89 -0.41 -0.41
C PRO A 263 -15.76 -1.44 -0.27
N PRO A 264 -15.56 -2.33 -1.26
CA PRO A 264 -14.47 -3.30 -1.21
C PRO A 264 -13.11 -2.59 -1.17
N PRO A 265 -12.15 -3.08 -0.36
CA PRO A 265 -10.77 -2.63 -0.46
C PRO A 265 -10.20 -2.98 -1.83
N SER A 266 -9.16 -2.26 -2.26
CA SER A 266 -8.57 -2.49 -3.57
C SER A 266 -7.06 -2.31 -3.57
N THR A 267 -6.39 -3.04 -4.46
CA THR A 267 -4.99 -2.84 -4.80
C THR A 267 -4.85 -2.33 -6.22
N VAL A 268 -3.82 -1.52 -6.46
CA VAL A 268 -3.44 -1.05 -7.79
C VAL A 268 -1.98 -1.37 -8.01
N LEU A 269 -1.69 -2.12 -9.06
CA LEU A 269 -0.35 -2.54 -9.43
C LEU A 269 0.14 -1.67 -10.59
N PHE A 270 1.37 -1.18 -10.48
CA PHE A 270 2.03 -0.43 -11.55
C PHE A 270 3.25 -1.22 -11.99
N THR A 271 3.23 -1.70 -13.22
CA THR A 271 4.30 -2.54 -13.80
C THR A 271 4.80 -1.90 -15.08
N PRO A 272 6.10 -1.61 -15.23
CA PRO A 272 6.63 -1.11 -16.50
C PRO A 272 6.29 -2.06 -17.66
N LEU A 273 5.90 -1.51 -18.80
CA LEU A 273 5.57 -2.33 -19.98
C LEU A 273 6.78 -3.14 -20.47
N ALA A 274 8.00 -2.64 -20.30
CA ALA A 274 9.21 -3.39 -20.65
C ALA A 274 9.34 -4.67 -19.79
N GLU A 275 9.11 -4.55 -18.48
CA GLU A 275 9.15 -5.65 -17.52
C GLU A 275 8.02 -6.66 -17.79
N TYR A 276 6.80 -6.15 -18.01
CA TYR A 276 5.65 -6.99 -18.35
C TYR A 276 5.86 -7.74 -19.66
N LYS A 277 6.40 -7.09 -20.70
CA LYS A 277 6.70 -7.77 -21.98
C LYS A 277 7.74 -8.87 -21.81
N ALA A 278 8.75 -8.66 -20.96
CA ALA A 278 9.82 -9.62 -20.72
C ALA A 278 9.39 -10.83 -19.88
N ARG A 279 8.54 -10.63 -18.87
CA ARG A 279 8.21 -11.67 -17.86
C ARG A 279 6.75 -12.07 -17.75
N GLN A 280 5.84 -11.32 -18.36
CA GLN A 280 4.39 -11.56 -18.36
C GLN A 280 3.84 -11.70 -16.92
N GLU A 281 3.22 -12.83 -16.60
CA GLU A 281 2.63 -13.13 -15.28
C GLU A 281 3.67 -13.13 -14.14
N PHE A 282 4.96 -13.30 -14.44
CA PHE A 282 6.05 -13.24 -13.47
C PHE A 282 6.68 -11.85 -13.36
N SER A 283 6.08 -10.84 -14.00
CA SER A 283 6.56 -9.46 -13.91
C SER A 283 6.36 -8.91 -12.50
N GLN A 284 7.37 -8.21 -12.00
CA GLN A 284 7.30 -7.58 -10.70
C GLN A 284 6.70 -6.17 -10.84
N PRO A 285 5.60 -5.84 -10.14
CA PRO A 285 5.10 -4.48 -10.10
C PRO A 285 6.12 -3.59 -9.36
N TYR A 286 6.40 -2.42 -9.90
CA TYR A 286 7.31 -1.45 -9.30
C TYR A 286 6.67 -0.69 -8.14
N LEU A 287 5.37 -0.39 -8.25
CA LEU A 287 4.57 0.27 -7.21
C LEU A 287 3.28 -0.50 -6.98
N ILE A 288 2.95 -0.70 -5.71
CA ILE A 288 1.71 -1.34 -5.26
C ILE A 288 0.98 -0.35 -4.36
N LEU A 289 -0.18 0.15 -4.79
CA LEU A 289 -1.06 0.96 -3.96
C LEU A 289 -2.14 0.07 -3.34
N THR A 290 -2.37 0.21 -2.04
CA THR A 290 -3.43 -0.47 -1.30
C THR A 290 -4.38 0.57 -0.72
N HIS A 291 -5.68 0.39 -0.93
CA HIS A 291 -6.76 1.21 -0.40
C HIS A 291 -7.52 0.45 0.69
N TYR A 292 -7.45 0.94 1.92
CA TYR A 292 -8.15 0.39 3.08
C TYR A 292 -9.46 1.15 3.29
N THR A 293 -10.58 0.42 3.21
CA THR A 293 -11.93 0.99 3.29
C THR A 293 -12.58 0.83 4.65
N ASP A 294 -11.89 0.25 5.63
CA ASP A 294 -12.41 -0.06 6.97
C ASP A 294 -13.00 1.17 7.70
N LEU A 295 -12.47 2.37 7.42
CA LEU A 295 -12.90 3.64 8.03
C LEU A 295 -13.86 4.45 7.15
N ALA A 296 -14.33 3.89 6.04
CA ALA A 296 -15.21 4.59 5.10
C ALA A 296 -16.54 4.97 5.77
N ALA A 297 -17.17 4.05 6.51
CA ALA A 297 -18.48 4.29 7.12
C ALA A 297 -18.42 5.29 8.29
N SER A 298 -17.36 5.26 9.10
CA SER A 298 -17.25 6.08 10.31
C SER A 298 -16.65 7.46 10.06
N HIS A 299 -15.65 7.57 9.18
CA HIS A 299 -14.85 8.79 8.99
C HIS A 299 -14.94 9.37 7.58
N ASN A 300 -15.69 8.74 6.66
CA ASN A 300 -15.78 9.10 5.25
C ASN A 300 -14.40 9.22 4.56
N VAL A 301 -13.46 8.36 4.96
CA VAL A 301 -12.08 8.36 4.47
C VAL A 301 -11.61 6.94 4.14
N VAL A 302 -10.80 6.85 3.10
CA VAL A 302 -10.12 5.63 2.67
C VAL A 302 -8.62 5.88 2.80
N LEU A 303 -7.93 4.99 3.50
CA LEU A 303 -6.50 5.14 3.72
C LEU A 303 -5.74 4.46 2.58
N MET A 304 -4.81 5.18 1.97
CA MET A 304 -3.97 4.66 0.89
C MET A 304 -2.54 4.46 1.40
N ARG A 305 -1.96 3.29 1.12
CA ARG A 305 -0.53 3.00 1.31
C ARG A 305 0.06 2.52 -0.01
N GLY A 306 1.12 3.16 -0.45
CA GLY A 306 1.91 2.76 -1.60
C GLY A 306 3.26 2.19 -1.19
N GLU A 307 3.57 1.01 -1.70
CA GLU A 307 4.82 0.29 -1.50
C GLU A 307 5.60 0.21 -2.81
N ILE A 308 6.84 0.69 -2.78
CA ILE A 308 7.77 0.55 -3.91
C ILE A 308 8.51 -0.77 -3.72
N SER A 309 8.48 -1.62 -4.74
CA SER A 309 9.15 -2.90 -4.75
C SER A 309 10.65 -2.77 -4.51
N ALA A 310 11.25 -3.76 -3.83
CA ALA A 310 12.71 -3.80 -3.68
C ALA A 310 13.39 -4.06 -5.03
N ASN A 311 14.58 -3.48 -5.23
CA ASN A 311 15.43 -3.65 -6.40
C ASN A 311 14.87 -3.11 -7.73
N VAL A 312 13.94 -2.14 -7.68
CA VAL A 312 13.39 -1.50 -8.88
C VAL A 312 13.92 -0.08 -9.03
N ALA A 313 14.02 0.39 -10.28
CA ALA A 313 14.50 1.74 -10.60
C ALA A 313 13.36 2.78 -10.59
N LEU A 314 12.58 2.81 -9.51
CA LEU A 314 11.48 3.77 -9.30
C LEU A 314 11.77 4.66 -8.08
N ASN A 315 11.86 5.96 -8.29
CA ASN A 315 12.04 6.93 -7.21
C ASN A 315 10.70 7.30 -6.56
N SER A 316 10.73 7.94 -5.38
CA SER A 316 9.50 8.32 -4.66
C SER A 316 8.65 9.35 -5.38
N THR A 317 9.28 10.26 -6.13
CA THR A 317 8.60 11.31 -6.90
C THR A 317 7.85 10.72 -8.08
N ASP A 318 8.49 9.83 -8.84
CA ASP A 318 7.89 9.07 -9.94
C ASP A 318 6.71 8.23 -9.44
N ALA A 319 6.86 7.57 -8.29
CA ALA A 319 5.77 6.82 -7.65
C ALA A 319 4.58 7.73 -7.30
N GLN A 320 4.83 8.94 -6.79
CA GLN A 320 3.79 9.94 -6.56
C GLN A 320 3.13 10.37 -7.88
N MET A 321 3.91 10.62 -8.92
CA MET A 321 3.40 11.00 -10.23
C MET A 321 2.50 9.92 -10.83
N LEU A 322 2.86 8.64 -10.71
CA LEU A 322 2.01 7.52 -11.13
C LEU A 322 0.68 7.50 -10.36
N ALA A 323 0.71 7.70 -9.04
CA ALA A 323 -0.50 7.75 -8.23
C ALA A 323 -1.40 8.95 -8.59
N ILE A 324 -0.82 10.12 -8.84
CA ILE A 324 -1.57 11.32 -9.28
C ILE A 324 -2.17 11.09 -10.67
N ARG A 325 -1.39 10.53 -11.62
CA ARG A 325 -1.89 10.21 -12.96
C ARG A 325 -3.03 9.22 -12.91
N MET A 326 -2.94 8.16 -12.10
CA MET A 326 -4.08 7.27 -11.84
C MET A 326 -5.33 8.06 -11.43
N GLN A 327 -5.22 8.96 -10.46
CA GLN A 327 -6.35 9.80 -10.04
C GLN A 327 -6.88 10.66 -11.19
N MET A 328 -6.02 11.27 -11.99
CA MET A 328 -6.43 12.13 -13.12
C MET A 328 -7.28 11.39 -14.16
N PHE A 329 -7.02 10.10 -14.41
CA PHE A 329 -7.79 9.30 -15.38
C PHE A 329 -9.03 8.61 -14.77
N TYR A 330 -8.96 8.17 -13.51
CA TYR A 330 -10.02 7.39 -12.89
C TYR A 330 -11.03 8.23 -12.09
N ASN A 331 -10.63 9.40 -11.60
CA ASN A 331 -11.48 10.28 -10.82
C ASN A 331 -12.25 11.27 -11.70
N ASP A 332 -13.36 10.81 -12.26
CA ASP A 332 -14.24 11.65 -13.05
C ASP A 332 -15.20 12.46 -12.15
N THR A 333 -15.01 13.78 -12.09
CA THR A 333 -15.91 14.73 -11.40
C THR A 333 -17.12 15.11 -12.25
N GLY A 334 -17.08 14.87 -13.57
CA GLY A 334 -18.06 15.37 -14.53
C GLY A 334 -18.05 16.90 -14.70
N LYS A 335 -17.15 17.62 -14.02
CA LYS A 335 -17.08 19.09 -13.97
C LYS A 335 -15.75 19.65 -14.49
N GLY A 336 -14.76 18.80 -14.74
CA GLY A 336 -13.35 19.13 -15.00
C GLY A 336 -13.02 19.57 -16.44
N GLY A 337 -13.89 20.36 -17.06
CA GLY A 337 -13.63 20.97 -18.37
C GLY A 337 -13.32 19.97 -19.48
N ASP A 338 -12.63 20.44 -20.53
CA ASP A 338 -12.27 19.61 -21.69
C ASP A 338 -11.24 18.52 -21.36
N MET A 339 -10.28 18.83 -20.48
CA MET A 339 -9.16 17.94 -20.19
C MET A 339 -9.61 16.69 -19.41
N GLU A 340 -10.51 16.83 -18.43
CA GLU A 340 -11.08 15.65 -17.74
C GLU A 340 -11.94 14.81 -18.70
N ARG A 341 -12.72 15.45 -19.58
CA ARG A 341 -13.45 14.73 -20.62
C ARG A 341 -12.51 13.94 -21.53
N GLN A 342 -11.41 14.55 -21.96
CA GLN A 342 -10.41 13.90 -22.78
C GLN A 342 -9.78 12.70 -22.07
N ARG A 343 -9.42 12.81 -20.78
CA ARG A 343 -8.90 11.70 -19.98
C ARG A 343 -9.88 10.53 -19.88
N ARG A 344 -11.16 10.84 -19.63
CA ARG A 344 -12.24 9.84 -19.58
C ARG A 344 -12.40 9.12 -20.92
N GLU A 345 -12.37 9.88 -22.02
CA GLU A 345 -12.48 9.32 -23.36
C GLU A 345 -11.28 8.46 -23.73
N LEU A 346 -10.05 8.84 -23.34
CA LEU A 346 -8.86 8.01 -23.53
C LEU A 346 -8.94 6.69 -22.75
N LEU A 347 -9.41 6.73 -21.51
CA LEU A 347 -9.61 5.52 -20.70
C LEU A 347 -10.65 4.58 -21.34
N ARG A 348 -11.74 5.16 -21.87
CA ARG A 348 -12.78 4.42 -22.60
C ARG A 348 -12.25 3.83 -23.91
N ALA A 349 -11.59 4.65 -24.74
CA ALA A 349 -11.08 4.25 -26.04
C ALA A 349 -10.07 3.10 -25.92
N PHE A 350 -9.23 3.11 -24.88
CA PHE A 350 -8.29 2.02 -24.61
C PHE A 350 -8.97 0.64 -24.48
N HIS A 351 -10.19 0.58 -23.95
CA HIS A 351 -10.91 -0.68 -23.72
C HIS A 351 -11.92 -1.00 -24.82
N GLU A 352 -12.66 0.00 -25.29
CA GLU A 352 -13.79 -0.20 -26.20
C GLU A 352 -13.38 -0.05 -27.68
N THR A 353 -12.41 0.82 -27.97
CA THR A 353 -11.99 1.16 -29.34
C THR A 353 -10.45 1.30 -29.44
N PRO A 354 -9.69 0.22 -29.21
CA PRO A 354 -8.22 0.29 -29.15
C PRO A 354 -7.58 0.81 -30.45
N GLU A 355 -8.24 0.65 -31.60
CA GLU A 355 -7.80 1.19 -32.91
C GLU A 355 -7.79 2.73 -32.96
N GLN A 356 -8.60 3.39 -32.13
CA GLN A 356 -8.70 4.85 -32.04
C GLN A 356 -7.84 5.42 -30.91
N PHE A 357 -7.11 4.57 -30.19
CA PHE A 357 -6.32 4.99 -29.05
C PHE A 357 -5.05 5.71 -29.49
N ASP A 358 -4.93 6.98 -29.10
CA ASP A 358 -3.78 7.83 -29.40
C ASP A 358 -2.84 7.94 -28.18
N VAL A 359 -1.62 7.43 -28.36
CA VAL A 359 -0.56 7.44 -27.33
C VAL A 359 -0.03 8.86 -27.11
N ASP A 360 0.04 9.70 -28.13
CA ASP A 360 0.53 11.08 -27.98
C ASP A 360 -0.50 11.93 -27.21
N ALA A 361 -1.78 11.69 -27.47
CA ALA A 361 -2.86 12.28 -26.68
C ALA A 361 -2.82 11.81 -25.21
N LEU A 362 -2.50 10.54 -24.96
CA LEU A 362 -2.29 10.01 -23.60
C LEU A 362 -1.15 10.74 -22.89
N ILE A 363 -0.01 10.90 -23.54
CA ILE A 363 1.16 11.59 -22.96
C ILE A 363 0.78 13.03 -22.60
N LYS A 364 0.13 13.76 -23.51
CA LYS A 364 -0.33 15.13 -23.28
C LYS A 364 -1.34 15.21 -22.12
N ALA A 365 -2.31 14.30 -22.07
CA ALA A 365 -3.33 14.27 -21.04
C ALA A 365 -2.79 13.86 -19.65
N GLY A 366 -1.69 13.08 -19.62
CA GLY A 366 -0.99 12.66 -18.42
C GLY A 366 0.03 13.66 -17.87
N THR A 367 0.35 14.72 -18.63
CA THR A 367 1.17 15.81 -18.13
C THR A 367 0.39 16.63 -17.10
N ILE A 368 1.00 16.85 -15.94
CA ILE A 368 0.48 17.80 -14.95
C ILE A 368 0.92 19.17 -15.45
N SER A 369 0.09 19.83 -16.24
CA SER A 369 0.28 21.25 -16.55
C SER A 369 0.00 22.04 -15.26
N ASP A 370 1.08 22.51 -14.62
CA ASP A 370 1.17 23.38 -13.44
C ASP A 370 0.03 23.24 -12.39
N LEU A 371 0.37 22.57 -11.28
CA LEU A 371 -0.37 22.64 -10.01
C LEU A 371 -0.22 24.01 -9.34
#